data_AF-A0A965RZM5-F1
#
_entry.id   AF-A0A965RZM5-F1
#
_cell.length_a   1.000
_cell.length_b   1.000
_cell.length_c   1.000
_cell.angle_alpha   90.00
_cell.angle_beta   90.00
_cell.angle_gamma   90.00
#
_symmetry.space_group_name_H-M   'P 1'
#
loop_
_entity.id
_entity.type
_entity.pdbx_description
1 polymer ?
#
loop_
_entity_poly.entity_id
_entity_poly.type
_entity_poly.pdbx_seq_one_letter_code
_entity_poly.pdbx_strand_id
1 'polypeptide(L)'
;MGQQTQGRTVEDAMMGASSEQQMPADQAMPASAPQAGEKNQNDPGYIVALDFAMRALYENEAAKDIAKAIKFSQNPVDAMAEAAYNVVQIADEKTEGAVPDELLVLFATDVLEEVAEIAEAAGIEVKPSDVAQAFKQMVLRYVGEQG
;
A
#
# COMPACT_ATOMS: atom_id res chain seq x y z
N MET A 1 -69.36 37.85 -11.95
CA MET A 1 -68.84 38.58 -10.78
C MET A 1 -67.85 37.64 -10.11
N GLY A 2 -66.56 37.86 -9.91
CA GLY A 2 -65.62 38.94 -10.21
C GLY A 2 -64.31 38.57 -9.48
N GLN A 3 -63.15 38.87 -10.10
CA GLN A 3 -61.80 39.03 -9.50
C GLN A 3 -61.08 37.75 -9.03
N GLN A 4 -59.98 37.33 -9.69
CA GLN A 4 -58.57 37.78 -9.55
C GLN A 4 -57.94 37.48 -8.18
N THR A 5 -56.90 36.63 -8.15
CA THR A 5 -55.54 36.82 -7.55
C THR A 5 -54.85 35.45 -7.43
N GLN A 6 -53.80 35.19 -8.21
CA GLN A 6 -52.36 35.32 -7.88
C GLN A 6 -51.81 34.19 -6.99
N GLY A 7 -50.77 33.54 -7.50
CA GLY A 7 -50.09 32.41 -6.86
C GLY A 7 -49.21 32.79 -5.67
N ARG A 8 -49.00 31.80 -4.80
CA ARG A 8 -47.92 31.65 -3.82
C ARG A 8 -47.65 30.14 -3.72
N THR A 9 -46.57 29.69 -4.36
CA THR A 9 -45.27 29.33 -3.76
C THR A 9 -45.34 28.10 -2.84
N VAL A 10 -44.56 27.11 -3.24
CA VAL A 10 -44.46 25.69 -2.82
C VAL A 10 -43.83 25.47 -1.44
N GLU A 11 -43.93 26.42 -0.51
CA GLU A 11 -43.11 26.40 0.71
C GLU A 11 -43.87 26.29 2.04
N ASP A 12 -45.19 26.10 2.03
CA ASP A 12 -46.00 26.15 3.26
C ASP A 12 -46.80 24.86 3.57
N ALA A 13 -46.23 23.70 3.20
CA ALA A 13 -46.77 22.38 3.56
C ALA A 13 -45.79 21.51 4.36
N MET A 14 -44.77 22.12 4.98
CA MET A 14 -44.01 21.49 6.07
C MET A 14 -44.70 21.80 7.40
N MET A 15 -45.70 21.01 7.79
CA MET A 15 -46.05 20.69 9.18
C MET A 15 -47.33 19.84 9.21
N GLY A 16 -47.16 18.52 9.31
CA GLY A 16 -48.25 17.56 9.42
C GLY A 16 -47.70 16.17 9.64
N ALA A 17 -47.33 15.89 10.89
CA ALA A 17 -46.85 14.60 11.36
C ALA A 17 -47.80 13.46 10.99
N SER A 18 -47.27 12.40 10.36
CA SER A 18 -47.64 10.98 10.54
C SER A 18 -46.99 10.13 9.45
N SER A 19 -45.83 9.55 9.76
CA SER A 19 -45.38 8.31 9.14
C SER A 19 -44.31 7.67 10.03
N GLU A 20 -44.81 6.80 10.89
CA GLU A 20 -44.21 5.55 11.34
C GLU A 20 -42.69 5.41 11.12
N GLN A 21 -42.02 5.72 12.22
CA GLN A 21 -40.71 5.24 12.59
C GLN A 21 -40.66 3.70 12.55
N GLN A 22 -40.11 3.15 11.47
CA GLN A 22 -39.54 1.80 11.40
C GLN A 22 -38.42 1.80 10.36
N MET A 23 -37.25 2.27 10.78
CA MET A 23 -36.00 1.98 10.07
C MET A 23 -35.56 0.55 10.46
N PRO A 24 -35.41 -0.40 9.51
CA PRO A 24 -34.72 -1.64 9.81
C PRO A 24 -33.24 -1.32 10.02
N ALA A 25 -32.83 -1.29 11.29
CA ALA A 25 -31.44 -1.29 11.70
C ALA A 25 -30.84 -2.67 11.44
N ASP A 26 -30.61 -2.98 10.17
CA ASP A 26 -29.89 -4.19 9.74
C ASP A 26 -28.91 -3.86 8.58
N GLN A 27 -28.26 -2.70 8.71
CA GLN A 27 -26.92 -2.52 8.15
C GLN A 27 -25.92 -2.88 9.24
N ALA A 28 -25.79 -4.18 9.52
CA ALA A 28 -24.54 -4.70 10.03
C ALA A 28 -23.51 -4.53 8.91
N MET A 29 -22.93 -3.32 8.85
CA MET A 29 -21.68 -3.10 8.14
C MET A 29 -20.73 -4.22 8.60
N PRO A 30 -20.15 -5.02 7.68
CA PRO A 30 -19.13 -5.96 8.09
C PRO A 30 -18.09 -5.17 8.85
N ALA A 31 -17.85 -5.61 10.09
CA ALA A 31 -16.86 -5.05 10.98
C ALA A 31 -15.64 -4.69 10.14
N SER A 32 -15.24 -3.42 10.20
CA SER A 32 -13.99 -2.93 9.64
C SER A 32 -12.96 -4.03 9.81
N ALA A 33 -12.39 -4.48 8.68
CA ALA A 33 -11.24 -5.37 8.69
C ALA A 33 -10.31 -4.88 9.81
N PRO A 34 -9.77 -5.78 10.66
CA PRO A 34 -8.94 -5.37 11.78
C PRO A 34 -7.98 -4.32 11.25
N GLN A 35 -8.07 -3.10 11.79
CA GLN A 35 -7.04 -2.10 11.57
C GLN A 35 -5.75 -2.86 11.80
N ALA A 36 -4.98 -3.06 10.73
CA ALA A 36 -3.67 -3.67 10.83
C ALA A 36 -2.99 -2.88 11.94
N GLY A 37 -2.85 -3.50 13.11
CA GLY A 37 -2.55 -2.81 14.36
C GLY A 37 -1.36 -1.92 14.09
N GLU A 38 -1.45 -0.65 14.50
CA GLU A 38 -0.46 0.41 14.24
C GLU A 38 0.92 -0.22 14.09
N LYS A 39 1.31 -0.50 12.84
CA LYS A 39 2.55 -1.22 12.57
C LYS A 39 3.60 -0.32 13.16
N ASN A 40 4.33 -0.79 14.16
CA ASN A 40 5.14 0.10 14.98
C ASN A 40 6.43 0.45 14.21
N GLN A 41 6.28 1.23 13.14
CA GLN A 41 7.33 1.81 12.28
C GLN A 41 8.25 2.75 13.05
N ASN A 42 7.95 3.01 14.33
CA ASN A 42 8.80 3.74 15.25
C ASN A 42 9.85 2.84 15.93
N ASP A 43 9.89 1.54 15.62
CA ASP A 43 10.93 0.65 16.11
C ASP A 43 12.32 1.12 15.59
N PRO A 44 13.32 1.27 16.47
CA PRO A 44 14.64 1.74 16.06
C PRO A 44 15.33 0.84 15.03
N GLY A 45 15.15 -0.47 15.11
CA GLY A 45 15.73 -1.43 14.18
C GLY A 45 15.13 -1.31 12.78
N TYR A 46 13.80 -1.19 12.73
CA TYR A 46 13.09 -0.89 11.48
C TYR A 46 13.53 0.45 10.86
N ILE A 47 13.61 1.53 11.64
CA ILE A 47 14.03 2.85 11.13
C ILE A 47 15.45 2.79 10.55
N VAL A 48 16.38 2.14 11.26
CA VAL A 48 17.77 2.04 10.81
C VAL A 48 17.89 1.20 9.53
N ALA A 49 17.16 0.08 9.45
CA ALA A 49 17.15 -0.75 8.24
C ALA A 49 16.52 -0.02 7.05
N LEU A 50 15.43 0.71 7.27
CA LEU A 50 14.79 1.51 6.23
C LEU A 50 15.70 2.64 5.73
N ASP A 51 16.33 3.40 6.63
CA ASP A 51 17.30 4.43 6.25
C ASP A 51 18.45 3.82 5.43
N PHE A 52 18.99 2.69 5.88
CA PHE A 52 20.05 2.00 5.16
C PHE A 52 19.60 1.57 3.75
N ALA A 53 18.41 0.97 3.64
CA ALA A 53 17.85 0.53 2.36
C ALA A 53 17.66 1.71 1.39
N MET A 54 17.08 2.82 1.86
CA MET A 54 16.87 4.02 1.04
C MET A 54 18.19 4.62 0.56
N ARG A 55 19.18 4.72 1.45
CA ARG A 55 20.52 5.20 1.08
C ARG A 55 21.20 4.25 0.11
N ALA A 56 21.04 2.94 0.28
CA ALA A 56 21.56 1.96 -0.66
C ALA A 56 20.95 2.13 -2.05
N LEU A 57 19.64 2.33 -2.13
CA LEU A 57 18.91 2.56 -3.38
C LEU A 57 19.37 3.85 -4.08
N TYR A 58 19.52 4.95 -3.34
CA TYR A 58 19.71 6.28 -3.91
C TYR A 58 21.16 6.78 -3.98
N GLU A 59 22.00 6.47 -3.00
CA GLU A 59 23.38 7.01 -2.92
C GLU A 59 24.38 6.20 -3.78
N ASN A 60 24.13 4.90 -4.00
CA ASN A 60 25.11 3.97 -4.59
C ASN A 60 24.87 3.62 -6.08
N GLU A 61 24.17 4.48 -6.82
CA GLU A 61 23.69 4.20 -8.20
C GLU A 61 22.79 2.95 -8.34
N ALA A 62 22.42 2.29 -7.24
CA ALA A 62 21.62 1.06 -7.25
C ALA A 62 20.28 1.27 -7.94
N ALA A 63 19.61 2.42 -7.75
CA ALA A 63 18.38 2.74 -8.46
C ALA A 63 18.53 2.70 -9.99
N LYS A 64 19.66 3.17 -10.54
CA LYS A 64 19.91 3.10 -11.99
C LYS A 64 20.10 1.66 -12.46
N ASP A 65 20.78 0.84 -11.67
CA ASP A 65 21.06 -0.54 -12.02
C ASP A 65 19.84 -1.44 -11.84
N ILE A 66 19.02 -1.20 -10.82
CA ILE A 66 17.69 -1.80 -10.63
C ILE A 66 16.78 -1.46 -11.81
N ALA A 67 16.69 -0.18 -12.18
CA ALA A 67 15.91 0.24 -13.33
C ALA A 67 16.35 -0.44 -14.63
N LYS A 68 17.67 -0.56 -14.87
CA LYS A 68 18.20 -1.32 -16.03
C LYS A 68 17.84 -2.80 -15.93
N ALA A 69 18.03 -3.42 -14.76
CA ALA A 69 17.74 -4.83 -14.55
C ALA A 69 16.28 -5.15 -14.87
N ILE A 70 15.35 -4.34 -14.35
CA ILE A 70 13.91 -4.49 -14.62
C ILE A 70 13.62 -4.27 -16.12
N LYS A 71 14.14 -3.19 -16.71
CA LYS A 71 13.90 -2.82 -18.12
C LYS A 71 14.36 -3.88 -19.12
N PHE A 72 15.48 -4.53 -18.85
CA PHE A 72 16.07 -5.53 -19.74
C PHE A 72 15.75 -6.97 -19.33
N SER A 73 14.99 -7.17 -18.26
CA SER A 73 14.53 -8.49 -17.84
C SER A 73 13.51 -9.07 -18.82
N GLN A 74 13.46 -10.40 -18.90
CA GLN A 74 12.38 -11.09 -19.60
C GLN A 74 11.07 -11.09 -18.79
N ASN A 75 11.17 -10.93 -17.47
CA ASN A 75 10.05 -10.84 -16.55
C ASN A 75 10.28 -9.70 -15.54
N PRO A 76 9.69 -8.52 -15.78
CA PRO A 76 9.83 -7.35 -14.89
C PRO A 76 9.34 -7.61 -13.47
N VAL A 77 8.34 -8.48 -13.28
CA VAL A 77 7.83 -8.86 -11.96
C VAL A 77 8.91 -9.59 -11.16
N ASP A 78 9.56 -10.58 -11.78
CA ASP A 78 10.64 -11.34 -11.13
C ASP A 78 11.82 -10.43 -10.80
N ALA A 79 12.17 -9.53 -11.72
CA ALA A 79 13.26 -8.57 -11.51
C ALA A 79 12.97 -7.59 -10.37
N MET A 80 11.72 -7.12 -10.22
CA MET A 80 11.32 -6.29 -9.08
C MET A 80 11.39 -7.06 -7.77
N ALA A 81 10.87 -8.30 -7.74
CA ALA A 81 10.92 -9.15 -6.55
C ALA A 81 12.36 -9.44 -6.13
N GLU A 82 13.23 -9.75 -7.09
CA GLU A 82 14.65 -10.02 -6.84
C GLU A 82 15.38 -8.77 -6.33
N ALA A 83 15.16 -7.61 -6.96
CA ALA A 83 15.77 -6.36 -6.52
C ALA A 83 15.36 -6.00 -5.09
N ALA A 84 14.06 -6.03 -4.79
CA ALA A 84 13.55 -5.72 -3.46
C ALA A 84 14.07 -6.72 -2.42
N TYR A 85 14.04 -8.02 -2.72
CA TYR A 85 14.59 -9.05 -1.85
C TYR A 85 16.07 -8.82 -1.54
N ASN A 86 16.88 -8.51 -2.55
CA ASN A 86 18.31 -8.26 -2.37
C ASN A 86 18.56 -7.03 -1.50
N VAL A 87 17.79 -5.96 -1.68
CA VAL A 87 17.89 -4.76 -0.84
C VAL A 87 17.53 -5.07 0.61
N VAL A 88 16.45 -5.82 0.84
CA VAL A 88 16.06 -6.28 2.19
C VAL A 88 17.16 -7.10 2.83
N GLN A 89 17.71 -8.10 2.13
CA GLN A 89 18.80 -8.95 2.64
C GLN A 89 20.04 -8.13 2.99
N ILE A 90 20.47 -7.24 2.10
CA ILE A 90 21.65 -6.40 2.35
C ILE A 90 21.40 -5.49 3.57
N ALA A 91 20.21 -4.90 3.69
CA ALA A 91 19.87 -4.06 4.84
C ALA A 91 19.83 -4.88 6.14
N ASP A 92 19.23 -6.07 6.12
CA ASP A 92 19.17 -6.98 7.27
C ASP A 92 20.58 -7.40 7.72
N GLU A 93 21.42 -7.85 6.78
CA GLU A 93 22.83 -8.21 7.06
C GLU A 93 23.64 -7.03 7.62
N LYS A 94 23.44 -5.83 7.06
CA LYS A 94 24.19 -4.63 7.46
C LYS A 94 23.73 -4.04 8.78
N THR A 95 22.50 -4.33 9.17
CA THR A 95 21.93 -3.94 10.46
C THR A 95 22.00 -5.08 11.48
N GLU A 96 22.65 -6.19 11.16
CA GLU A 96 22.81 -7.36 12.04
C GLU A 96 21.46 -7.97 12.47
N GLY A 97 20.47 -7.99 11.58
CA GLY A 97 19.13 -8.52 11.87
C GLY A 97 18.33 -7.62 12.81
N ALA A 98 18.51 -6.30 12.73
CA ALA A 98 17.86 -5.36 13.63
C ALA A 98 16.33 -5.29 13.43
N VAL A 99 15.81 -5.71 12.27
CA VAL A 99 14.37 -5.67 11.98
C VAL A 99 13.66 -6.80 12.72
N PRO A 100 12.69 -6.49 13.59
CA PRO A 100 11.87 -7.53 14.23
C PRO A 100 11.11 -8.38 13.20
N ASP A 101 10.96 -9.68 13.46
CA ASP A 101 10.29 -10.63 12.55
C ASP A 101 8.87 -10.15 12.17
N GLU A 102 8.14 -9.57 13.12
CA GLU A 102 6.79 -9.02 12.89
C GLU A 102 6.78 -7.79 11.97
N LEU A 103 7.92 -7.10 11.82
CA LEU A 103 8.12 -5.95 10.94
C LEU A 103 8.81 -6.31 9.62
N LEU A 104 9.40 -7.50 9.49
CA LEU A 104 10.13 -7.90 8.29
C LEU A 104 9.26 -7.84 7.02
N VAL A 105 8.01 -8.29 7.12
CA VAL A 105 7.07 -8.24 5.98
C VAL A 105 6.69 -6.80 5.62
N LEU A 106 6.56 -5.92 6.62
CA LEU A 106 6.32 -4.50 6.37
C LEU A 106 7.53 -3.88 5.69
N PHE A 107 8.72 -4.07 6.24
CA PHE A 107 9.97 -3.58 5.67
C PHE A 107 10.16 -4.03 4.23
N ALA A 108 9.91 -5.31 3.94
CA ALA A 108 9.97 -5.85 2.59
C ALA A 108 8.93 -5.22 1.64
N THR A 109 7.77 -4.82 2.16
CA THR A 109 6.75 -4.11 1.37
C THR A 109 7.21 -2.70 1.02
N ASP A 110 7.75 -1.96 1.99
CA ASP A 110 8.21 -0.58 1.77
C ASP A 110 9.37 -0.53 0.78
N VAL A 111 10.30 -1.50 0.87
CA VAL A 111 11.39 -1.63 -0.10
C VAL A 111 10.88 -1.99 -1.50
N LEU A 112 9.86 -2.85 -1.61
CA LEU A 112 9.28 -3.21 -2.89
C LEU A 112 8.53 -2.04 -3.54
N GLU A 113 7.81 -1.24 -2.74
CA GLU A 113 7.17 -0.01 -3.20
C GLU A 113 8.20 0.95 -3.81
N GLU A 114 9.32 1.15 -3.12
CA GLU A 114 10.41 1.98 -3.62
C GLU A 114 11.02 1.45 -4.94
N VAL A 115 11.19 0.12 -5.06
CA VAL A 115 11.67 -0.50 -6.31
C VAL A 115 10.68 -0.29 -7.45
N ALA A 116 9.37 -0.33 -7.18
CA ALA A 116 8.34 -0.02 -8.15
C ALA A 116 8.40 1.45 -8.60
N GLU A 117 8.57 2.39 -7.67
CA GLU A 117 8.74 3.82 -7.97
C GLU A 117 9.99 4.08 -8.83
N ILE A 118 11.10 3.40 -8.54
CA ILE A 118 12.33 3.47 -9.36
C ILE A 118 12.06 2.98 -10.79
N ALA A 119 11.27 1.91 -10.96
CA ALA A 119 10.91 1.40 -12.27
C ALA A 119 10.03 2.39 -13.04
N GLU A 120 9.03 2.97 -12.38
CA GLU A 120 8.15 4.00 -12.97
C GLU A 120 8.94 5.25 -13.37
N ALA A 121 9.86 5.72 -12.52
CA ALA A 121 10.74 6.84 -12.82
C ALA A 121 11.66 6.58 -14.04
N ALA A 122 11.95 5.32 -14.33
CA ALA A 122 12.72 4.90 -15.51
C ALA A 122 11.85 4.73 -16.78
N GLY A 123 10.55 5.03 -16.70
CA GLY A 123 9.58 4.92 -17.79
C GLY A 123 9.09 3.49 -18.03
N ILE A 124 9.17 2.63 -17.02
CA ILE A 124 8.61 1.27 -17.05
C ILE A 124 7.20 1.34 -16.47
N GLU A 125 6.20 0.84 -17.21
CA GLU A 125 4.84 0.77 -16.68
C GLU A 125 4.75 -0.32 -15.61
N VAL A 126 4.40 0.07 -14.38
CA VAL A 126 4.16 -0.85 -13.27
C VAL A 126 2.67 -0.87 -12.95
N LYS A 127 2.06 -2.06 -12.94
CA LYS A 127 0.66 -2.21 -12.56
C LYS A 127 0.57 -2.67 -11.10
N PRO A 128 -0.54 -2.38 -10.41
CA PRO A 128 -0.80 -2.93 -9.07
C PRO A 128 -0.71 -4.47 -9.03
N SER A 129 -1.08 -5.15 -10.12
CA SER A 129 -0.94 -6.60 -10.25
C SER A 129 0.51 -7.08 -10.24
N ASP A 130 1.44 -6.26 -10.72
CA ASP A 130 2.85 -6.60 -10.86
C ASP A 130 3.52 -6.52 -9.50
N VAL A 131 3.24 -5.45 -8.74
CA VAL A 131 3.67 -5.29 -7.34
C VAL A 131 3.14 -6.42 -6.47
N ALA A 132 1.84 -6.76 -6.58
CA ALA A 132 1.25 -7.84 -5.81
C ALA A 132 1.87 -9.21 -6.14
N GLN A 133 2.21 -9.45 -7.41
CA GLN A 133 2.90 -10.68 -7.82
C GLN A 133 4.35 -10.71 -7.31
N ALA A 134 5.09 -9.60 -7.40
CA ALA A 134 6.44 -9.49 -6.88
C ALA A 134 6.48 -9.73 -5.37
N PHE A 135 5.55 -9.11 -4.63
CA PHE A 135 5.42 -9.33 -3.18
C PHE A 135 5.13 -10.80 -2.86
N LYS A 136 4.19 -11.43 -3.57
CA LYS A 136 3.91 -12.86 -3.41
C LYS A 136 5.17 -13.71 -3.62
N GLN A 137 5.98 -13.41 -4.62
CA GLN A 137 7.24 -14.13 -4.86
C GLN A 137 8.23 -13.96 -3.72
N MET A 138 8.38 -12.74 -3.19
CA MET A 138 9.24 -12.48 -2.03
C MET A 138 8.79 -13.29 -0.81
N VAL A 139 7.49 -13.27 -0.49
CA VAL A 139 6.94 -14.05 0.63
C VAL A 139 7.18 -15.56 0.44
N LEU A 140 6.92 -16.09 -0.75
CA LEU A 140 7.16 -17.50 -1.04
C LEU A 140 8.64 -17.87 -0.92
N ARG A 141 9.54 -16.96 -1.28
CA ARG A 141 10.98 -17.15 -1.13
C ARG A 141 11.38 -17.21 0.34
N TYR A 142 10.95 -16.24 1.16
CA TYR A 142 11.22 -16.26 2.60
C TYR A 142 10.69 -17.54 3.28
N VAL A 143 9.48 -17.99 2.92
CA VAL A 143 8.91 -19.24 3.45
C VAL A 143 9.71 -20.47 2.97
N GLY A 144 10.18 -20.47 1.73
CA GLY A 144 10.96 -21.56 1.16
C GLY A 144 12.38 -21.67 1.73
N GLU A 145 12.99 -20.57 2.15
CA GLU A 145 14.32 -20.53 2.75
C GLU A 145 14.34 -20.94 4.24
N GLN A 146 13.17 -20.95 4.91
CA GLN A 146 13.02 -21.37 6.31
C GLN A 146 12.78 -22.90 6.49
N GLY A 147 12.83 -23.69 5.42
CA GLY A 147 12.65 -25.16 5.43
C GLY A 147 13.92 -25.94 5.15
#